data_AF-A0A6H0XQ92-F1
#
_entry.id   AF-A0A6H0XQ92-F1
#
_cell.length_a   1.000
_cell.length_b   1.000
_cell.length_c   1.000
_cell.angle_alpha   90.00
_cell.angle_beta   90.00
_cell.angle_gamma   90.00
#
_symmetry.space_group_name_H-M   'P 1'
#
loop_
_entity.id
_entity.type
_entity.pdbx_description
1 polymer ?
#
loop_
_entity_poly.entity_id
_entity_poly.type
_entity_poly.pdbx_seq_one_letter_code
_entity_poly.pdbx_strand_id
1 'polypeptide(L)'
;MSVIITADEAQAFSERLLVAVGVSREHAVIVAQCLVAADLRGVDTHGINRLPSYITRIRQGVLNARAQPTLTEITPVVAQIDAHNSFGFVAAHMGMTKAIDMARVFGIGMTSVKHSNHFGMSAWLVQQAVDAGMMSLVFTNSSPALPVWGGKSKLMGVSPIACGAPAGASPPFILDMAPSVAARGKIYKALRRGEQIPPGWALDAEGKETVDPAAALEGVMLPMGGPKGSALSIMMDVFSGVLSGSAFAGHVTNPYDPSRPADVGHFLVAIKPDLFMELEVFKERMDYLYQRVVQSEKADGIDRVYYPGEIEQLTEERGGKGDTFPTLRWRHHAINRRFPGLMPHSEDPEPPKNVDTAQPRTAAPVDDEEYHLHADEFINKVNERAEEIAEQRNDVEVDYSAGVLTITMPPNGTYVINKQPPNKQIWLSSPITGPKRYDWSISGESMDQKEGSGTGEWIYIRDGSSLSDLLRKELGIDATVGDLEKQLAQKSTDPVE
;
A
#
# COMPACT_ATOMS: atom_id res chain seq x y z
N MET A 1 -4.38 7.12 20.89
CA MET A 1 -3.07 7.36 21.53
C MET A 1 -1.98 7.27 20.47
N SER A 2 -1.10 8.27 20.40
CA SER A 2 0.18 8.18 19.68
C SER A 2 1.24 7.69 20.66
N VAL A 3 2.07 6.73 20.24
CA VAL A 3 3.19 6.21 21.03
C VAL A 3 4.47 6.64 20.33
N ILE A 4 5.43 7.13 21.11
CA ILE A 4 6.76 7.47 20.62
C ILE A 4 7.61 6.19 20.73
N ILE A 5 8.30 5.83 19.65
CA ILE A 5 9.22 4.70 19.58
C ILE A 5 10.57 5.20 19.07
N THR A 6 11.67 4.60 19.51
CA THR A 6 13.02 4.91 19.01
C THR A 6 13.29 4.25 17.66
N ALA A 7 14.33 4.71 16.94
CA ALA A 7 14.72 4.15 15.65
C ALA A 7 15.10 2.66 15.78
N ASP A 8 15.87 2.33 16.82
CA ASP A 8 16.31 0.96 17.09
C ASP A 8 15.12 0.04 17.42
N GLU A 9 14.16 0.51 18.23
CA GLU A 9 12.93 -0.24 18.52
C GLU A 9 12.09 -0.45 17.26
N ALA A 10 11.96 0.60 16.44
CA ALA A 10 11.21 0.58 15.20
C ALA A 10 11.83 -0.38 14.17
N GLN A 11 13.16 -0.38 14.05
CA GLN A 11 13.91 -1.31 13.21
C GLN A 11 13.74 -2.74 13.72
N ALA A 12 14.01 -3.00 15.01
CA ALA A 12 13.92 -4.32 15.59
C ALA A 12 12.49 -4.89 15.51
N PHE A 13 11.47 -4.05 15.68
CA PHE A 13 10.07 -4.43 15.47
C PHE A 13 9.81 -4.83 14.02
N SER A 14 10.25 -4.00 13.06
CA SER A 14 10.06 -4.25 11.63
C SER A 14 10.75 -5.54 11.19
N GLU A 15 11.99 -5.78 11.65
CA GLU A 15 12.75 -7.01 11.40
C GLU A 15 12.01 -8.25 11.92
N ARG A 16 11.60 -8.24 13.19
CA ARG A 16 10.86 -9.38 13.80
C ARG A 16 9.57 -9.67 13.04
N LEU A 17 8.84 -8.63 12.64
CA LEU A 17 7.59 -8.78 11.92
C LEU A 17 7.80 -9.39 10.52
N LEU A 18 8.83 -8.94 9.80
CA LEU A 18 9.19 -9.46 8.48
C LEU A 18 9.65 -10.92 8.56
N VAL A 19 10.49 -11.26 9.54
CA VAL A 19 10.91 -12.65 9.79
C VAL A 19 9.72 -13.54 10.13
N ALA A 20 8.79 -13.06 10.95
CA ALA A 20 7.58 -13.79 11.32
C ALA A 20 6.66 -14.11 10.12
N VAL A 21 6.72 -13.33 9.04
CA VAL A 21 6.00 -13.59 7.79
C VAL A 21 6.85 -14.30 6.72
N GLY A 22 8.00 -14.84 7.11
CA GLY A 22 8.81 -15.74 6.29
C GLY A 22 9.89 -15.05 5.45
N VAL A 23 10.19 -13.78 5.70
CA VAL A 23 11.32 -13.08 5.09
C VAL A 23 12.62 -13.55 5.75
N SER A 24 13.70 -13.72 4.98
CA SER A 24 15.00 -14.08 5.56
C SER A 24 15.48 -12.97 6.51
N ARG A 25 16.28 -13.31 7.53
CA ARG A 25 16.80 -12.33 8.48
C ARG A 25 17.63 -11.24 7.78
N GLU A 26 18.45 -11.64 6.81
CA GLU A 26 19.25 -10.73 5.98
C GLU A 26 18.37 -9.73 5.23
N HIS A 27 17.31 -10.20 4.56
CA HIS A 27 16.40 -9.32 3.83
C HIS A 27 15.57 -8.44 4.77
N ALA A 28 15.17 -8.97 5.92
CA ALA A 28 14.41 -8.24 6.92
C ALA A 28 15.18 -7.04 7.46
N VAL A 29 16.49 -7.18 7.70
CA VAL A 29 17.38 -6.07 8.09
C VAL A 29 17.42 -4.99 7.02
N ILE A 30 17.66 -5.37 5.76
CA ILE A 30 17.70 -4.42 4.63
C ILE A 30 16.41 -3.62 4.50
N VAL A 31 15.26 -4.32 4.52
CA VAL A 31 13.94 -3.68 4.41
C VAL A 31 13.71 -2.76 5.61
N ALA A 32 13.93 -3.23 6.83
CA ALA A 32 13.69 -2.44 8.05
C ALA A 32 14.55 -1.16 8.10
N GLN A 33 15.83 -1.24 7.73
CA GLN A 33 16.73 -0.09 7.68
C GLN A 33 16.21 0.98 6.73
N CYS A 34 15.79 0.62 5.52
CA CYS A 34 15.26 1.60 4.55
C CYS A 34 13.95 2.24 5.04
N LEU A 35 13.04 1.46 5.64
CA LEU A 35 11.78 1.99 6.17
C LEU A 35 12.02 2.99 7.31
N VAL A 36 12.92 2.66 8.24
CA VAL A 36 13.28 3.56 9.35
C VAL A 36 14.02 4.80 8.82
N ALA A 37 14.93 4.64 7.86
CA ALA A 37 15.63 5.76 7.23
C ALA A 37 14.67 6.75 6.55
N ALA A 38 13.57 6.26 5.96
CA ALA A 38 12.52 7.09 5.40
C ALA A 38 11.75 7.86 6.49
N ASP A 39 11.36 7.19 7.58
CA ASP A 39 10.69 7.83 8.72
C ASP A 39 11.59 8.92 9.36
N LEU A 40 12.88 8.64 9.55
CA LEU A 40 13.85 9.58 10.12
C LEU A 40 14.05 10.83 9.26
N ARG A 41 14.01 10.68 7.93
CA ARG A 41 14.07 11.80 6.98
C ARG A 41 12.74 12.55 6.82
N GLY A 42 11.69 12.16 7.55
CA GLY A 42 10.36 12.75 7.44
C GLY A 42 9.57 12.33 6.20
N VAL A 43 10.01 11.26 5.52
CA VAL A 43 9.34 10.65 4.35
C VAL A 43 8.45 9.49 4.82
N ASP A 44 7.55 9.82 5.75
CA ASP A 44 6.66 8.86 6.42
C ASP A 44 5.83 8.03 5.45
N THR A 45 5.46 8.56 4.29
CA THR A 45 4.75 7.82 3.21
C THR A 45 5.49 6.58 2.68
N HIS A 46 6.80 6.47 2.92
CA HIS A 46 7.64 5.34 2.48
C HIS A 46 8.30 4.61 3.66
N GLY A 47 7.90 4.91 4.90
CA GLY A 47 8.45 4.32 6.11
C GLY A 47 7.67 3.11 6.63
N ILE A 48 7.73 2.86 7.93
CA ILE A 48 7.18 1.65 8.58
C ILE A 48 5.68 1.47 8.36
N ASN A 49 4.94 2.56 8.10
CA ASN A 49 3.52 2.51 7.76
C ASN A 49 3.21 1.67 6.51
N ARG A 50 4.22 1.29 5.71
CA ARG A 50 4.09 0.43 4.53
C ARG A 50 4.04 -1.06 4.86
N LEU A 51 4.51 -1.48 6.04
CA LEU A 51 4.56 -2.90 6.44
C LEU A 51 3.23 -3.66 6.26
N PRO A 52 2.05 -3.10 6.63
CA PRO A 52 0.78 -3.81 6.43
C PRO A 52 0.51 -4.19 4.97
N SER A 53 0.83 -3.30 4.02
CA SER A 53 0.68 -3.60 2.59
C SER A 53 1.62 -4.71 2.12
N TYR A 54 2.88 -4.71 2.56
CA TYR A 54 3.84 -5.76 2.22
C TYR A 54 3.42 -7.12 2.79
N ILE A 55 3.00 -7.15 4.05
CA ILE A 55 2.53 -8.37 4.71
C ILE A 55 1.31 -8.94 3.99
N THR A 56 0.39 -8.07 3.56
CA THR A 56 -0.79 -8.47 2.78
C THR A 56 -0.37 -9.12 1.47
N ARG A 57 0.56 -8.49 0.72
CA ARG A 57 1.09 -9.04 -0.54
C ARG A 57 1.82 -10.38 -0.35
N ILE A 58 2.59 -10.53 0.72
CA ILE A 58 3.25 -11.81 1.06
C ILE A 58 2.21 -12.90 1.29
N ARG A 59 1.19 -12.62 2.11
CA ARG A 59 0.13 -13.58 2.43
C ARG A 59 -0.68 -14.00 1.21
N GLN A 60 -0.82 -13.12 0.23
CA GLN A 60 -1.49 -13.41 -1.04
C GLN A 60 -0.54 -14.03 -2.09
N GLY A 61 0.73 -14.26 -1.77
CA GLY A 61 1.70 -14.88 -2.67
C GLY A 61 2.17 -13.98 -3.82
N VAL A 62 1.78 -12.70 -3.84
CA VAL A 62 2.12 -11.74 -4.90
C VAL A 62 3.37 -10.91 -4.58
N LEU A 63 3.98 -11.13 -3.41
CA LEU A 63 5.34 -10.74 -3.04
C LEU A 63 6.02 -11.97 -2.43
N ASN A 64 7.13 -12.42 -3.02
CA ASN A 64 7.80 -13.62 -2.56
C ASN A 64 8.78 -13.30 -1.42
N ALA A 65 8.38 -13.61 -0.19
CA ALA A 65 9.19 -13.37 1.02
C ALA A 65 10.52 -14.15 1.03
N ARG A 66 10.61 -15.27 0.30
CA ARG A 66 11.78 -16.17 0.29
C ARG A 66 12.60 -16.08 -0.99
N ALA A 67 12.17 -15.27 -1.96
CA ALA A 67 12.90 -15.09 -3.20
C ALA A 67 14.30 -14.52 -2.93
N GLN A 68 15.29 -15.08 -3.62
CA GLN A 68 16.67 -14.65 -3.59
C GLN A 68 17.01 -14.03 -4.94
N PRO A 69 17.30 -12.72 -5.02
CA PRO A 69 17.67 -12.10 -6.28
C PRO A 69 18.90 -12.78 -6.89
N THR A 70 18.92 -12.91 -8.21
CA THR A 70 20.07 -13.46 -8.94
C THR A 70 20.75 -12.34 -9.72
N LEU A 71 22.07 -12.23 -9.55
CA LEU A 71 22.90 -11.24 -10.23
C LEU A 71 23.67 -11.90 -11.37
N THR A 72 23.62 -11.27 -12.55
CA THR A 72 24.38 -11.66 -13.73
C THR A 72 25.23 -10.48 -14.19
N GLU A 73 26.55 -10.66 -14.21
CA GLU A 73 27.47 -9.70 -14.82
C GLU A 73 27.39 -9.82 -16.33
N ILE A 74 27.12 -8.70 -17.01
CA ILE A 74 27.01 -8.62 -18.47
C ILE A 74 28.33 -8.15 -19.07
N THR A 75 28.93 -7.14 -18.44
CA THR A 75 30.27 -6.62 -18.75
C THR A 75 30.95 -6.24 -17.43
N PRO A 76 32.25 -5.87 -17.43
CA PRO A 76 32.92 -5.43 -16.21
C PRO A 76 32.28 -4.22 -15.50
N VAL A 77 31.41 -3.46 -16.19
CA VAL A 77 30.74 -2.26 -15.67
C VAL A 77 29.21 -2.33 -15.71
N VAL A 78 28.63 -3.45 -16.16
CA VAL A 78 27.18 -3.63 -16.29
C VAL A 78 26.76 -4.98 -15.70
N ALA A 79 25.76 -4.97 -14.82
CA ALA A 79 25.10 -6.18 -14.33
C ALA A 79 23.57 -6.08 -14.44
N GLN A 80 22.90 -7.24 -14.52
CA GLN A 80 21.46 -7.35 -14.42
C GLN A 80 21.09 -8.18 -13.20
N ILE A 81 20.07 -7.76 -12.47
CA ILE A 81 19.51 -8.46 -11.32
C ILE A 81 18.09 -8.91 -11.69
N ASP A 82 17.81 -10.20 -11.59
CA ASP A 82 16.44 -10.71 -11.55
C ASP A 82 16.02 -10.84 -10.08
N ALA A 83 15.02 -10.06 -9.68
CA ALA A 83 14.55 -10.02 -8.31
C ALA A 83 13.66 -11.21 -7.95
N HIS A 84 13.18 -12.00 -8.92
CA HIS A 84 12.29 -13.15 -8.68
C HIS A 84 11.06 -12.83 -7.82
N ASN A 85 10.49 -11.63 -8.02
CA ASN A 85 9.38 -11.08 -7.24
C ASN A 85 9.68 -10.95 -5.73
N SER A 86 10.95 -10.74 -5.36
CA SER A 86 11.37 -10.38 -3.99
C SER A 86 11.06 -8.92 -3.64
N PHE A 87 11.40 -8.53 -2.41
CA PHE A 87 11.36 -7.12 -2.00
C PHE A 87 12.30 -6.27 -2.86
N GLY A 88 11.79 -5.15 -3.37
CA GLY A 88 12.60 -4.23 -4.17
C GLY A 88 13.78 -3.65 -3.40
N PHE A 89 13.64 -3.48 -2.09
CA PHE A 89 14.72 -3.07 -1.19
C PHE A 89 15.95 -3.97 -1.32
N VAL A 90 15.74 -5.28 -1.35
CA VAL A 90 16.80 -6.29 -1.39
C VAL A 90 17.47 -6.28 -2.76
N ALA A 91 16.69 -6.35 -3.83
CA ALA A 91 17.21 -6.38 -5.19
C ALA A 91 17.93 -5.07 -5.57
N ALA A 92 17.39 -3.92 -5.14
CA ALA A 92 18.00 -2.63 -5.40
C ALA A 92 19.26 -2.39 -4.55
N HIS A 93 19.29 -2.85 -3.29
CA HIS A 93 20.49 -2.81 -2.46
C HIS A 93 21.62 -3.66 -3.06
N MET A 94 21.30 -4.87 -3.51
CA MET A 94 22.24 -5.73 -4.24
C MET A 94 22.75 -5.05 -5.51
N GLY A 95 21.85 -4.42 -6.29
CA GLY A 95 22.21 -3.67 -7.50
C GLY A 95 23.13 -2.49 -7.22
N MET A 96 22.80 -1.64 -6.25
CA MET A 96 23.63 -0.48 -5.90
C MET A 96 25.00 -0.91 -5.36
N THR A 97 25.04 -1.92 -4.49
CA THR A 97 26.30 -2.50 -4.00
C THR A 97 27.18 -2.96 -5.14
N LYS A 98 26.62 -3.69 -6.12
CA LYS A 98 27.37 -4.13 -7.29
C LYS A 98 27.80 -2.95 -8.18
N ALA A 99 26.96 -1.95 -8.37
CA ALA A 99 27.31 -0.74 -9.11
C ALA A 99 28.51 -0.03 -8.49
N ILE A 100 28.51 0.13 -7.15
CA ILE A 100 29.64 0.70 -6.40
C ILE A 100 30.91 -0.14 -6.58
N ASP A 101 30.81 -1.46 -6.49
CA ASP A 101 31.97 -2.34 -6.65
C ASP A 101 32.59 -2.26 -8.06
N MET A 102 31.76 -2.26 -9.10
CA MET A 102 32.23 -2.07 -10.48
C MET A 102 32.83 -0.68 -10.68
N ALA A 103 32.15 0.36 -10.18
CA ALA A 103 32.64 1.74 -10.26
C ALA A 103 33.98 1.90 -9.54
N ARG A 104 34.20 1.22 -8.41
CA ARG A 104 35.46 1.28 -7.65
C ARG A 104 36.67 0.92 -8.53
N VAL A 105 36.50 -0.06 -9.41
CA VAL A 105 37.56 -0.58 -10.28
C VAL A 105 37.62 0.15 -11.62
N PHE A 106 36.48 0.39 -12.26
CA PHE A 106 36.41 0.83 -13.65
C PHE A 106 35.90 2.27 -13.83
N GLY A 107 35.58 2.96 -12.73
CA GLY A 107 35.07 4.33 -12.74
C GLY A 107 33.55 4.44 -12.79
N ILE A 108 32.88 3.51 -13.45
CA ILE A 108 31.42 3.47 -13.55
C ILE A 108 30.89 2.06 -13.32
N GLY A 109 29.72 1.96 -12.71
CA GLY A 109 28.97 0.72 -12.59
C GLY A 109 27.50 1.00 -12.81
N MET A 110 26.85 0.14 -13.59
CA MET A 110 25.44 0.26 -13.94
C MET A 110 24.73 -1.06 -13.68
N THR A 111 23.57 -1.00 -13.05
CA THR A 111 22.75 -2.19 -12.82
C THR A 111 21.30 -1.97 -13.22
N SER A 112 20.74 -2.95 -13.93
CA SER A 112 19.31 -3.02 -14.22
C SER A 112 18.67 -4.11 -13.37
N VAL A 113 17.54 -3.82 -12.73
CA VAL A 113 16.80 -4.77 -11.89
C VAL A 113 15.45 -5.04 -12.53
N LYS A 114 15.07 -6.31 -12.66
CA LYS A 114 13.78 -6.75 -13.22
C LYS A 114 12.97 -7.65 -12.29
N HIS A 115 11.68 -7.76 -12.56
CA HIS A 115 10.72 -8.59 -11.82
C HIS A 115 10.72 -8.27 -10.31
N SER A 116 10.85 -6.97 -9.97
CA SER A 116 11.01 -6.48 -8.61
C SER A 116 9.68 -5.98 -8.03
N ASN A 117 9.76 -5.41 -6.82
CA ASN A 117 8.68 -4.72 -6.13
C ASN A 117 9.11 -3.31 -5.70
N HIS A 118 8.24 -2.60 -5.00
CA HIS A 118 8.55 -1.30 -4.41
C HIS A 118 9.77 -1.38 -3.48
N PHE A 119 10.69 -0.41 -3.60
CA PHE A 119 11.97 -0.38 -2.88
C PHE A 119 12.11 0.70 -1.78
N GLY A 120 11.02 1.41 -1.46
CA GLY A 120 11.05 2.48 -0.46
C GLY A 120 11.41 3.84 -1.05
N MET A 121 12.11 4.64 -0.25
CA MET A 121 12.63 5.96 -0.58
C MET A 121 13.96 5.81 -1.35
N SER A 122 14.06 6.39 -2.54
CA SER A 122 15.23 6.25 -3.41
C SER A 122 16.49 6.88 -2.83
N ALA A 123 16.35 7.93 -2.02
CA ALA A 123 17.46 8.56 -1.30
C ALA A 123 18.28 7.56 -0.48
N TRP A 124 17.68 6.47 0.01
CA TRP A 124 18.39 5.42 0.73
C TRP A 124 19.42 4.67 -0.13
N LEU A 125 19.12 4.48 -1.43
CA LEU A 125 20.07 3.89 -2.39
C LEU A 125 21.13 4.91 -2.82
N VAL A 126 20.72 6.17 -3.01
CA VAL A 126 21.65 7.27 -3.31
C VAL A 126 22.68 7.42 -2.19
N GLN A 127 22.24 7.37 -0.93
CA GLN A 127 23.11 7.48 0.24
C GLN A 127 24.20 6.42 0.24
N GLN A 128 23.91 5.17 -0.15
CA GLN A 128 24.91 4.10 -0.21
C GLN A 128 26.08 4.44 -1.16
N ALA A 129 25.80 5.05 -2.31
CA ALA A 129 26.84 5.48 -3.24
C ALA A 129 27.59 6.71 -2.71
N VAL A 130 26.88 7.67 -2.12
CA VAL A 130 27.48 8.86 -1.50
C VAL A 130 28.42 8.48 -0.37
N ASP A 131 28.04 7.54 0.49
CA ASP A 131 28.86 7.00 1.58
C ASP A 131 30.11 6.28 1.07
N ALA A 132 30.03 5.69 -0.13
CA ALA A 132 31.18 5.11 -0.84
C ALA A 132 32.05 6.16 -1.57
N GLY A 133 31.76 7.46 -1.41
CA GLY A 133 32.47 8.55 -2.08
C GLY A 133 32.16 8.65 -3.57
N MET A 134 31.00 8.16 -4.02
CA MET A 134 30.60 8.09 -5.42
C MET A 134 29.35 8.93 -5.69
N MET A 135 29.22 9.39 -6.94
CA MET A 135 27.98 9.94 -7.45
C MET A 135 27.02 8.82 -7.83
N SER A 136 25.71 9.09 -7.83
CA SER A 136 24.72 8.10 -8.27
C SER A 136 23.53 8.67 -9.04
N LEU A 137 22.95 7.82 -9.87
CA LEU A 137 21.62 7.98 -10.45
C LEU A 137 20.77 6.76 -10.09
N VAL A 138 19.54 6.99 -9.64
CA VAL A 138 18.59 5.94 -9.22
C VAL A 138 17.24 6.21 -9.88
N PHE A 139 16.81 5.29 -10.73
CA PHE A 139 15.53 5.32 -11.42
C PHE A 139 14.73 4.07 -11.08
N THR A 140 13.41 4.23 -11.01
CA THR A 140 12.44 3.14 -10.92
C THR A 140 11.21 3.53 -11.71
N ASN A 141 10.39 2.56 -12.13
CA ASN A 141 9.02 2.85 -12.56
C ASN A 141 8.02 2.46 -11.45
N SER A 142 6.73 2.73 -11.67
CA SER A 142 5.66 2.50 -10.68
C SER A 142 4.30 2.42 -11.36
N SER A 143 3.29 1.96 -10.60
CA SER A 143 1.92 1.86 -11.07
C SER A 143 1.33 3.19 -11.58
N PRO A 144 0.38 3.15 -12.53
CA PRO A 144 -0.29 4.34 -13.08
C PRO A 144 -0.83 5.30 -12.01
N ALA A 145 -0.45 6.57 -12.13
CA ALA A 145 -0.88 7.64 -11.23
C ALA A 145 -0.99 9.01 -11.91
N LEU A 146 -0.17 9.28 -12.93
CA LEU A 146 -0.14 10.52 -13.70
C LEU A 146 -0.65 10.30 -15.13
N PRO A 147 -1.32 11.29 -15.73
CA PRO A 147 -1.53 11.32 -17.17
C PRO A 147 -0.22 11.70 -17.88
N VAL A 148 -0.09 11.28 -19.13
CA VAL A 148 0.85 11.94 -20.05
C VAL A 148 0.36 13.35 -20.35
N TRP A 149 1.26 14.27 -20.68
CA TRP A 149 0.87 15.63 -21.05
C TRP A 149 -0.15 15.63 -22.20
N GLY A 150 -1.27 16.32 -22.01
CA GLY A 150 -2.41 16.34 -22.94
C GLY A 150 -3.37 15.15 -22.81
N GLY A 151 -3.06 14.15 -21.98
CA GLY A 151 -3.96 13.06 -21.62
C GLY A 151 -4.77 13.35 -20.36
N LYS A 152 -5.82 12.55 -20.15
CA LYS A 152 -6.67 12.63 -18.93
C LYS A 152 -6.68 11.35 -18.08
N SER A 153 -6.16 10.24 -18.62
CA SER A 153 -6.16 8.94 -17.94
C SER A 153 -4.84 8.67 -17.25
N LYS A 154 -4.87 7.97 -16.11
CA LYS A 154 -3.66 7.49 -15.41
C LYS A 154 -2.92 6.52 -16.34
N LEU A 155 -1.68 6.82 -16.67
CA LEU A 155 -0.83 5.96 -17.51
C LEU A 155 0.56 5.81 -16.91
N MET A 156 1.19 6.93 -16.54
CA MET A 156 2.55 6.95 -16.04
C MET A 156 2.60 6.86 -14.52
N GLY A 157 3.70 6.33 -13.98
CA GLY A 157 3.99 6.33 -12.56
C GLY A 157 4.38 7.70 -12.00
N VAL A 158 4.36 7.85 -10.67
CA VAL A 158 4.96 8.98 -9.93
C VAL A 158 6.38 8.65 -9.47
N SER A 159 7.05 7.77 -10.20
CA SER A 159 8.31 7.18 -9.78
C SER A 159 9.39 8.24 -9.64
N PRO A 160 10.17 8.19 -8.55
CA PRO A 160 11.12 9.26 -8.28
C PRO A 160 12.30 9.22 -9.25
N ILE A 161 12.80 10.42 -9.57
CA ILE A 161 14.16 10.60 -10.04
C ILE A 161 14.99 10.92 -8.82
N ALA A 162 16.01 10.10 -8.56
CA ALA A 162 16.94 10.34 -7.49
C ALA A 162 18.39 10.33 -7.97
N CYS A 163 19.19 11.22 -7.41
CA CYS A 163 20.61 11.30 -7.67
C CYS A 163 21.34 11.96 -6.50
N GLY A 164 22.65 11.76 -6.45
CA GLY A 164 23.45 12.37 -5.39
C GLY A 164 24.93 12.40 -5.68
N ALA A 165 25.65 13.20 -4.89
CA ALA A 165 27.09 13.37 -4.97
C ALA A 165 27.66 13.68 -3.58
N PRO A 166 28.86 13.17 -3.26
CA PRO A 166 29.54 13.47 -2.00
C PRO A 166 29.97 14.93 -1.93
N ALA A 167 30.02 15.47 -0.72
CA ALA A 167 30.56 16.79 -0.42
C ALA A 167 31.72 16.68 0.60
N GLY A 168 32.37 17.81 0.90
CA GLY A 168 33.45 17.87 1.87
C GLY A 168 32.91 18.17 3.26
N ALA A 169 33.03 19.43 3.67
CA ALA A 169 32.53 19.93 4.95
C ALA A 169 31.02 20.22 4.95
N SER A 170 30.41 20.38 3.78
CA SER A 170 28.98 20.65 3.63
C SER A 170 28.18 19.35 3.56
N PRO A 171 26.86 19.40 3.80
CA PRO A 171 26.00 18.24 3.60
C PRO A 171 26.04 17.76 2.14
N PRO A 172 25.97 16.43 1.88
CA PRO A 172 26.00 15.91 0.52
C PRO A 172 24.78 16.33 -0.29
N PHE A 173 24.95 16.40 -1.61
CA PHE A 173 23.85 16.61 -2.54
C PHE A 173 23.03 15.33 -2.65
N ILE A 174 21.74 15.38 -2.29
CA ILE A 174 20.79 14.28 -2.49
C ILE A 174 19.48 14.84 -3.02
N LEU A 175 19.15 14.51 -4.26
CA LEU A 175 17.85 14.76 -4.85
C LEU A 175 17.04 13.46 -4.81
N ASP A 176 15.82 13.53 -4.29
CA ASP A 176 14.82 12.47 -4.40
C ASP A 176 13.45 13.13 -4.64
N MET A 177 12.97 13.09 -5.88
CA MET A 177 11.77 13.83 -6.27
C MET A 177 10.83 13.01 -7.14
N ALA A 178 9.54 13.03 -6.80
CA ALA A 178 8.48 12.55 -7.69
C ALA A 178 8.15 13.61 -8.76
N PRO A 179 7.86 13.22 -10.02
CA PRO A 179 7.57 14.14 -11.11
C PRO A 179 6.14 14.72 -11.08
N SER A 180 5.45 14.66 -9.94
CA SER A 180 4.11 15.21 -9.73
C SER A 180 4.15 16.64 -9.19
N VAL A 181 3.24 17.50 -9.65
CA VAL A 181 3.14 18.89 -9.15
C VAL A 181 2.80 18.97 -7.65
N ALA A 182 2.02 18.00 -7.15
CA ALA A 182 1.68 17.86 -5.75
C ALA A 182 1.44 16.38 -5.40
N ALA A 183 1.69 16.03 -4.14
CA ALA A 183 1.32 14.71 -3.62
C ALA A 183 -0.19 14.65 -3.31
N ARG A 184 -0.84 13.50 -3.52
CA ARG A 184 -2.28 13.29 -3.19
C ARG A 184 -2.60 13.67 -1.74
N GLY A 185 -1.66 13.47 -0.82
CA GLY A 185 -1.82 13.86 0.59
C GLY A 185 -2.10 15.35 0.80
N LYS A 186 -1.57 16.24 -0.06
CA LYS A 186 -1.86 17.68 -0.02
C LYS A 186 -3.31 17.97 -0.42
N ILE A 187 -3.85 17.26 -1.41
CA ILE A 187 -5.26 17.37 -1.82
C ILE A 187 -6.19 16.87 -0.72
N TYR A 188 -5.91 15.71 -0.12
CA TYR A 188 -6.67 15.23 1.05
C TYR A 188 -6.62 16.21 2.23
N LYS A 189 -5.51 16.94 2.41
CA LYS A 189 -5.38 17.96 3.46
C LYS A 189 -6.22 19.20 3.13
N ALA A 190 -6.25 19.64 1.88
CA ALA A 190 -7.12 20.73 1.42
C ALA A 190 -8.60 20.34 1.59
N LEU A 191 -8.99 19.13 1.19
CA LEU A 191 -10.35 18.60 1.39
C LEU A 191 -10.78 18.65 2.85
N ARG A 192 -9.95 18.11 3.77
CA ARG A 192 -10.24 18.12 5.22
C ARG A 192 -10.35 19.52 5.82
N ARG A 193 -9.76 20.53 5.18
CA ARG A 193 -9.78 21.93 5.62
C ARG A 193 -10.86 22.76 4.93
N GLY A 194 -11.57 22.19 3.94
CA GLY A 194 -12.47 22.96 3.09
C GLY A 194 -11.76 24.01 2.24
N GLU A 195 -10.47 23.81 1.94
CA GLU A 195 -9.64 24.72 1.14
C GLU A 195 -9.63 24.27 -0.33
N GLN A 196 -9.58 25.22 -1.27
CA GLN A 196 -9.33 24.93 -2.68
C GLN A 196 -7.86 24.55 -2.92
N ILE A 197 -7.60 23.69 -3.89
CA ILE A 197 -6.23 23.41 -4.35
C ILE A 197 -5.79 24.48 -5.38
N PRO A 198 -4.49 24.77 -5.48
CA PRO A 198 -4.01 25.70 -6.50
C PRO A 198 -4.35 25.25 -7.94
N PRO A 199 -4.59 26.18 -8.86
CA PRO A 199 -4.79 25.87 -10.28
C PRO A 199 -3.62 25.07 -10.88
N GLY A 200 -3.93 24.20 -11.85
CA GLY A 200 -2.95 23.36 -12.54
C GLY A 200 -2.42 22.17 -11.73
N TRP A 201 -3.03 21.84 -10.58
CA TRP A 201 -2.64 20.68 -9.78
C TRP A 201 -3.25 19.36 -10.27
N ALA A 202 -4.50 19.40 -10.74
CA ALA A 202 -5.25 18.21 -11.07
C ALA A 202 -6.31 18.46 -12.15
N LEU A 203 -6.74 17.35 -12.76
CA LEU A 203 -7.94 17.26 -13.58
C LEU A 203 -9.01 16.48 -12.81
N ASP A 204 -10.29 16.77 -13.08
CA ASP A 204 -11.45 15.99 -12.63
C ASP A 204 -11.63 14.68 -13.46
N ALA A 205 -12.73 13.96 -13.22
CA ALA A 205 -13.04 12.71 -13.91
C ALA A 205 -13.29 12.91 -15.42
N GLU A 206 -13.79 14.08 -15.82
CA GLU A 206 -14.02 14.45 -17.21
C GLU A 206 -12.73 14.86 -17.93
N GLY A 207 -11.69 15.21 -17.17
CA GLY A 207 -10.40 15.68 -17.65
C GLY A 207 -10.28 17.20 -17.73
N LYS A 208 -11.14 17.94 -17.03
CA LYS A 208 -11.07 19.41 -16.92
C LYS A 208 -10.24 19.81 -15.72
N GLU A 209 -9.51 20.92 -15.83
CA GLU A 209 -8.79 21.48 -14.68
C GLU A 209 -9.75 21.81 -13.54
N THR A 210 -9.34 21.49 -12.32
CA THR A 210 -10.15 21.73 -11.13
C THR A 210 -9.32 22.27 -9.97
N VAL A 211 -9.95 23.13 -9.18
CA VAL A 211 -9.46 23.64 -7.89
C VAL A 211 -10.23 23.04 -6.71
N ASP A 212 -11.25 22.21 -6.99
CA ASP A 212 -11.98 21.48 -5.97
C ASP A 212 -11.22 20.19 -5.61
N PRO A 213 -10.79 20.02 -4.34
CA PRO A 213 -10.09 18.82 -3.92
C PRO A 213 -10.94 17.54 -4.02
N ALA A 214 -12.27 17.60 -3.94
CA ALA A 214 -13.12 16.42 -4.08
C ALA A 214 -13.10 15.93 -5.54
N ALA A 215 -13.42 16.82 -6.50
CA ALA A 215 -13.31 16.52 -7.92
C ALA A 215 -11.89 16.05 -8.33
N ALA A 216 -10.84 16.65 -7.77
CA ALA A 216 -9.46 16.27 -8.04
C ALA A 216 -9.10 14.84 -7.58
N LEU A 217 -9.73 14.33 -6.52
CA LEU A 217 -9.46 13.00 -5.99
C LEU A 217 -10.05 11.89 -6.87
N GLU A 218 -11.15 12.18 -7.56
CA GLU A 218 -11.81 11.32 -8.55
C GLU A 218 -11.05 11.30 -9.89
N GLY A 219 -10.38 12.41 -10.23
CA GLY A 219 -9.58 12.51 -11.44
C GLY A 219 -8.09 12.15 -11.26
N VAL A 220 -7.23 12.99 -11.81
CA VAL A 220 -5.78 12.75 -11.90
C VAL A 220 -4.96 13.97 -11.50
N MET A 221 -3.79 13.74 -10.90
CA MET A 221 -2.83 14.81 -10.62
C MET A 221 -1.95 15.06 -11.84
N LEU A 222 -1.58 16.31 -12.08
CA LEU A 222 -0.76 16.68 -13.23
C LEU A 222 0.75 16.52 -12.96
N PRO A 223 1.55 16.21 -13.99
CA PRO A 223 3.01 16.22 -13.88
C PRO A 223 3.55 17.64 -13.61
N MET A 224 4.64 17.73 -12.85
CA MET A 224 5.32 18.99 -12.57
C MET A 224 5.86 19.63 -13.86
N GLY A 225 5.74 20.95 -14.00
CA GLY A 225 6.28 21.64 -15.19
C GLY A 225 5.68 21.17 -16.52
N GLY A 226 4.46 20.61 -16.51
CA GLY A 226 3.70 20.21 -17.69
C GLY A 226 4.42 19.15 -18.55
N PRO A 227 4.73 19.43 -19.83
CA PRO A 227 5.42 18.47 -20.70
C PRO A 227 6.73 17.94 -20.13
N LYS A 228 7.45 18.73 -19.32
CA LYS A 228 8.74 18.35 -18.74
C LYS A 228 8.59 17.23 -17.71
N GLY A 229 7.68 17.36 -16.74
CA GLY A 229 7.41 16.29 -15.77
C GLY A 229 6.83 15.04 -16.41
N SER A 230 6.01 15.20 -17.46
CA SER A 230 5.54 14.07 -18.26
C SER A 230 6.71 13.34 -18.92
N ALA A 231 7.66 14.06 -19.53
CA ALA A 231 8.85 13.47 -20.15
C ALA A 231 9.75 12.76 -19.12
N LEU A 232 9.91 13.33 -17.93
CA LEU A 232 10.63 12.70 -16.81
C LEU A 232 9.96 11.38 -16.38
N SER A 233 8.63 11.35 -16.31
CA SER A 233 7.88 10.13 -15.97
C SER A 233 8.02 9.05 -17.05
N ILE A 234 8.03 9.45 -18.33
CA ILE A 234 8.27 8.53 -19.46
C ILE A 234 9.70 8.00 -19.43
N MET A 235 10.69 8.86 -19.14
CA MET A 235 12.09 8.44 -18.99
C MET A 235 12.23 7.35 -17.92
N MET A 236 11.56 7.48 -16.77
CA MET A 236 11.57 6.45 -15.72
C MET A 236 11.09 5.09 -16.23
N ASP A 237 10.06 5.07 -17.05
CA ASP A 237 9.51 3.84 -17.61
C ASP A 237 10.39 3.25 -18.71
N VAL A 238 11.06 4.10 -19.50
CA VAL A 238 12.08 3.65 -20.48
C VAL A 238 13.26 2.98 -19.79
N PHE A 239 13.87 3.64 -18.79
CA PHE A 239 15.07 3.12 -18.13
C PHE A 239 14.79 1.97 -17.16
N SER A 240 13.61 1.96 -16.54
CA SER A 240 13.33 1.02 -15.46
C SER A 240 12.34 -0.07 -15.87
N GLY A 241 11.39 0.19 -16.75
CA GLY A 241 10.46 -0.82 -17.28
C GLY A 241 11.02 -1.48 -18.55
N VAL A 242 11.04 -0.70 -19.64
CA VAL A 242 11.41 -1.18 -20.99
C VAL A 242 12.81 -1.79 -21.01
N LEU A 243 13.82 -1.07 -20.49
CA LEU A 243 15.21 -1.51 -20.51
C LEU A 243 15.46 -2.72 -19.58
N SER A 244 14.75 -2.83 -18.45
CA SER A 244 14.96 -3.95 -17.52
C SER A 244 14.28 -5.24 -17.98
N GLY A 245 13.21 -5.11 -18.78
CA GLY A 245 12.33 -6.23 -19.14
C GLY A 245 11.21 -6.47 -18.13
N SER A 246 10.93 -5.52 -17.24
CA SER A 246 9.76 -5.56 -16.34
C SER A 246 8.54 -4.88 -16.98
N ALA A 247 7.40 -4.89 -16.29
CA ALA A 247 6.21 -4.17 -16.72
C ALA A 247 6.49 -2.68 -16.98
N PHE A 248 5.83 -2.13 -17.99
CA PHE A 248 5.93 -0.74 -18.44
C PHE A 248 4.58 -0.28 -19.01
N ALA A 249 4.46 0.95 -19.48
CA ALA A 249 3.28 1.52 -20.12
C ALA A 249 1.98 1.33 -19.31
N GLY A 250 2.09 1.43 -17.99
CA GLY A 250 0.98 1.32 -17.05
C GLY A 250 0.61 -0.10 -16.63
N HIS A 251 1.44 -1.10 -16.95
CA HIS A 251 1.24 -2.48 -16.51
C HIS A 251 1.83 -2.80 -15.13
N VAL A 252 2.58 -1.88 -14.52
CA VAL A 252 3.08 -2.05 -13.14
C VAL A 252 1.91 -2.08 -12.15
N THR A 253 1.86 -3.10 -11.31
CA THR A 253 0.77 -3.26 -10.33
C THR A 253 1.00 -2.41 -9.10
N ASN A 254 -0.09 -1.82 -8.59
CA ASN A 254 -0.06 -0.94 -7.42
C ASN A 254 0.43 -1.71 -6.17
N PRO A 255 1.32 -1.13 -5.34
CA PRO A 255 1.79 -1.77 -4.10
C PRO A 255 0.66 -2.05 -3.07
N TYR A 256 -0.51 -1.44 -3.21
CA TYR A 256 -1.69 -1.73 -2.39
C TYR A 256 -2.67 -2.74 -3.01
N ASP A 257 -2.45 -3.15 -4.27
CA ASP A 257 -3.26 -4.15 -4.97
C ASP A 257 -2.62 -5.55 -4.82
N PRO A 258 -3.18 -6.44 -3.99
CA PRO A 258 -2.57 -7.74 -3.75
C PRO A 258 -3.04 -8.82 -4.75
N SER A 259 -3.66 -8.46 -5.88
CA SER A 259 -4.20 -9.41 -6.85
C SER A 259 -3.14 -10.07 -7.74
N ARG A 260 -2.00 -9.39 -7.97
CA ARG A 260 -0.91 -9.89 -8.82
C ARG A 260 0.46 -9.29 -8.46
N PRO A 261 1.57 -9.90 -8.91
CA PRO A 261 2.91 -9.34 -8.74
C PRO A 261 3.04 -7.90 -9.26
N ALA A 262 3.91 -7.12 -8.62
CA ALA A 262 4.11 -5.71 -8.97
C ALA A 262 4.79 -5.56 -10.33
N ASP A 263 5.79 -6.40 -10.56
CA ASP A 263 6.65 -6.41 -11.76
C ASP A 263 7.28 -5.04 -12.04
N VAL A 264 7.87 -4.46 -10.98
CA VAL A 264 8.58 -3.19 -11.03
C VAL A 264 9.99 -3.44 -11.56
N GLY A 265 10.54 -2.49 -12.32
CA GLY A 265 11.97 -2.50 -12.61
C GLY A 265 12.68 -1.25 -12.08
N HIS A 266 14.01 -1.36 -11.98
CA HIS A 266 14.89 -0.32 -11.46
C HIS A 266 16.15 -0.19 -12.31
N PHE A 267 16.75 0.99 -12.30
CA PHE A 267 18.02 1.25 -12.96
C PHE A 267 18.90 2.12 -12.07
N LEU A 268 20.09 1.63 -11.76
CA LEU A 268 20.99 2.22 -10.76
C LEU A 268 22.36 2.43 -11.39
N VAL A 269 22.98 3.56 -11.09
CA VAL A 269 24.31 3.92 -11.59
C VAL A 269 25.14 4.47 -10.44
N ALA A 270 26.38 4.02 -10.33
CA ALA A 270 27.42 4.61 -9.48
C ALA A 270 28.57 5.10 -10.37
N ILE A 271 29.08 6.30 -10.07
CA ILE A 271 30.13 6.97 -10.85
C ILE A 271 31.17 7.52 -9.89
N LYS A 272 32.44 7.19 -10.13
CA LYS A 272 33.55 7.78 -9.41
C LYS A 272 33.74 9.25 -9.82
N PRO A 273 33.72 10.21 -8.88
CA PRO A 273 33.98 11.61 -9.21
C PRO A 273 35.46 11.86 -9.54
N ASP A 274 36.36 11.01 -9.04
CA ASP A 274 37.80 11.15 -9.19
C ASP A 274 38.35 10.80 -10.59
N LEU A 275 37.46 10.51 -11.55
CA LEU A 275 37.82 10.20 -12.94
C LEU A 275 38.35 11.41 -13.71
N PHE A 276 37.96 12.61 -13.30
CA PHE A 276 38.28 13.85 -14.02
C PHE A 276 39.06 14.86 -13.18
N MET A 277 39.09 14.70 -11.86
CA MET A 277 39.80 15.55 -10.92
C MET A 277 40.02 14.80 -9.60
N GLU A 278 40.93 15.24 -8.73
CA GLU A 278 41.08 14.64 -7.40
C GLU A 278 39.77 14.71 -6.58
N LEU A 279 39.49 13.65 -5.80
CA LEU A 279 38.25 13.56 -5.01
C LEU A 279 38.06 14.74 -4.05
N GLU A 280 39.14 15.19 -3.39
CA GLU A 280 39.06 16.31 -2.46
C GLU A 280 38.79 17.64 -3.19
N VAL A 281 39.34 17.84 -4.39
CA VAL A 281 39.01 19.00 -5.23
C VAL A 281 37.55 18.96 -5.67
N PHE A 282 37.02 17.78 -6.00
CA PHE A 282 35.60 17.62 -6.29
C PHE A 282 34.72 18.03 -5.09
N LYS A 283 35.06 17.54 -3.88
CA LYS A 283 34.34 17.85 -2.64
C LYS A 283 34.39 19.33 -2.28
N GLU A 284 35.54 20.00 -2.43
CA GLU A 284 35.67 21.45 -2.23
C GLU A 284 34.77 22.24 -3.17
N ARG A 285 34.64 21.79 -4.44
CA ARG A 285 33.74 22.41 -5.42
C ARG A 285 32.28 22.17 -5.08
N MET A 286 31.93 21.00 -4.54
CA MET A 286 30.60 20.71 -4.02
C MET A 286 30.27 21.57 -2.80
N ASP A 287 31.21 21.77 -1.88
CA ASP A 287 31.06 22.69 -0.75
C ASP A 287 30.83 24.12 -1.22
N TYR A 288 31.63 24.58 -2.19
CA TYR A 288 31.44 25.90 -2.79
C TYR A 288 30.05 26.03 -3.45
N LEU A 289 29.60 25.02 -4.20
CA LEU A 289 28.26 25.01 -4.79
C LEU A 289 27.17 25.10 -3.71
N TYR A 290 27.26 24.29 -2.65
CA TYR A 290 26.35 24.34 -1.52
C TYR A 290 26.27 25.75 -0.95
N GLN A 291 27.42 26.36 -0.60
CA GLN A 291 27.48 27.71 -0.04
C GLN A 291 26.85 28.74 -0.98
N ARG A 292 27.14 28.68 -2.28
CA ARG A 292 26.55 29.59 -3.28
C ARG A 292 25.03 29.47 -3.37
N VAL A 293 24.47 28.27 -3.22
CA VAL A 293 23.02 28.05 -3.25
C VAL A 293 22.38 28.54 -1.96
N VAL A 294 22.83 28.09 -0.78
CA VAL A 294 22.17 28.45 0.49
C VAL A 294 22.35 29.91 0.88
N GLN A 295 23.39 30.58 0.38
CA GLN A 295 23.64 32.01 0.57
C GLN A 295 23.11 32.88 -0.58
N SER A 296 22.38 32.32 -1.55
CA SER A 296 21.80 33.12 -2.62
C SER A 296 20.86 34.18 -2.07
N GLU A 297 20.72 35.31 -2.78
CA GLU A 297 19.72 36.32 -2.43
C GLU A 297 18.34 35.69 -2.33
N LYS A 298 17.66 35.96 -1.21
CA LYS A 298 16.37 35.35 -0.90
C LYS A 298 15.27 36.15 -1.57
N ALA A 299 14.28 35.46 -2.12
CA ALA A 299 13.06 36.10 -2.59
C ALA A 299 12.25 36.67 -1.41
N ASP A 300 11.36 37.62 -1.71
CA ASP A 300 10.49 38.24 -0.71
C ASP A 300 9.70 37.18 0.07
N GLY A 301 9.71 37.29 1.39
CA GLY A 301 9.02 36.35 2.30
C GLY A 301 9.70 34.99 2.47
N ILE A 302 10.90 34.77 1.91
CA ILE A 302 11.66 33.54 2.11
C ILE A 302 12.72 33.72 3.19
N ASP A 303 12.62 32.94 4.27
CA ASP A 303 13.56 33.01 5.40
C ASP A 303 14.92 32.36 5.09
N ARG A 304 14.89 31.24 4.37
CA ARG A 304 16.07 30.41 4.07
C ARG A 304 15.92 29.68 2.72
N VAL A 305 17.02 29.60 1.98
CA VAL A 305 17.18 28.73 0.81
C VAL A 305 17.81 27.42 1.27
N TYR A 306 17.24 26.30 0.84
CA TYR A 306 17.74 24.96 1.15
C TYR A 306 18.43 24.35 -0.05
N TYR A 307 19.46 23.55 0.23
CA TYR A 307 20.08 22.68 -0.77
C TYR A 307 19.30 21.37 -0.90
N PRO A 308 19.25 20.72 -2.08
CA PRO A 308 18.54 19.45 -2.23
C PRO A 308 19.04 18.37 -1.26
N GLY A 309 18.10 17.82 -0.49
CA GLY A 309 18.34 16.82 0.55
C GLY A 309 18.61 17.40 1.95
N GLU A 310 18.86 18.70 2.05
CA GLU A 310 19.19 19.35 3.33
C GLU A 310 17.99 19.33 4.30
N ILE A 311 16.76 19.44 3.79
CA ILE A 311 15.54 19.41 4.62
C ILE A 311 15.43 18.05 5.32
N GLU A 312 15.62 16.97 4.56
CA GLU A 312 15.54 15.59 5.04
C GLU A 312 16.69 15.27 6.00
N GLN A 313 17.91 15.71 5.69
CA GLN A 313 19.09 15.52 6.55
C GLN A 313 18.94 16.25 7.89
N LEU A 314 18.49 17.51 7.89
CA LEU A 314 18.19 18.25 9.12
C LEU A 314 17.07 17.60 9.94
N THR A 315 16.11 16.96 9.27
CA THR A 315 15.02 16.23 9.94
C THR A 315 15.55 14.98 10.63
N GLU A 316 16.41 14.21 9.95
CA GLU A 316 17.07 13.02 10.50
C GLU A 316 17.98 13.37 11.70
N GLU A 317 18.77 14.44 11.60
CA GLU A 317 19.62 14.92 12.70
C GLU A 317 18.84 15.31 13.95
N ARG A 318 17.65 15.91 13.79
CA ARG A 318 16.76 16.27 14.90
C ARG A 318 16.17 15.01 15.54
N GLY A 319 15.71 14.07 14.73
CA GLY A 319 15.15 12.79 15.20
C GLY A 319 16.16 11.92 15.94
N GLY A 320 17.44 11.94 15.53
CA GLY A 320 18.53 11.17 16.16
C GLY A 320 18.99 11.70 17.52
N LYS A 321 18.68 12.96 17.88
CA LYS A 321 19.13 13.60 19.14
C LYS A 321 18.14 13.44 20.31
N GLY A 322 17.11 12.61 20.17
CA GLY A 322 16.12 12.34 21.23
C GLY A 322 15.02 13.39 21.35
N ASP A 323 15.06 14.45 20.54
CA ASP A 323 13.97 15.43 20.43
C ASP A 323 12.88 14.86 19.53
N THR A 324 12.01 14.03 20.13
CA THR A 324 10.72 13.56 19.60
C THR A 324 10.78 13.04 18.16
N PHE A 325 10.73 11.72 18.00
CA PHE A 325 10.27 11.10 16.75
C PHE A 325 9.06 11.88 16.22
N PRO A 326 9.06 12.36 14.97
CA PRO A 326 7.85 12.90 14.38
C PRO A 326 6.80 11.82 14.53
N THR A 327 5.77 12.12 15.34
CA THR A 327 4.84 11.12 15.88
C THR A 327 4.47 10.13 14.80
N LEU A 328 4.99 8.90 14.89
CA LEU A 328 4.40 7.81 14.14
C LEU A 328 2.97 7.73 14.67
N ARG A 329 2.01 8.27 13.90
CA ARG A 329 0.59 8.12 14.19
C ARG A 329 0.21 6.67 13.89
N TRP A 330 0.69 5.76 14.72
CA TRP A 330 0.15 4.42 14.83
C TRP A 330 -1.27 4.54 15.35
N ARG A 331 -2.25 4.58 14.43
CA ARG A 331 -3.63 4.32 14.80
C ARG A 331 -3.69 2.85 15.22
N HIS A 332 -3.92 2.62 16.51
CA HIS A 332 -4.01 1.33 17.19
C HIS A 332 -5.09 0.35 16.66
N HIS A 333 -5.75 0.66 15.54
CA HIS A 333 -6.81 -0.18 14.98
C HIS A 333 -6.23 -1.17 13.98
N ALA A 334 -5.74 -2.32 14.49
CA ALA A 334 -5.85 -3.66 13.85
C ALA A 334 -4.83 -4.69 14.35
N ILE A 335 -3.81 -4.32 15.14
CA ILE A 335 -2.80 -5.30 15.62
C ILE A 335 -3.23 -5.96 16.93
N ASN A 336 -4.08 -5.32 17.74
CA ASN A 336 -4.33 -5.77 19.11
C ASN A 336 -5.36 -6.90 19.31
N ARG A 337 -5.70 -7.70 18.28
CA ARG A 337 -6.60 -8.86 18.47
C ARG A 337 -6.13 -10.20 17.91
N ARG A 338 -4.96 -10.28 17.27
CA ARG A 338 -4.42 -11.57 16.76
C ARG A 338 -2.92 -11.79 16.91
N PHE A 339 -2.20 -10.90 17.57
CA PHE A 339 -0.78 -11.12 17.89
C PHE A 339 -0.62 -11.33 19.41
N PRO A 340 -0.90 -12.52 19.95
CA PRO A 340 -0.54 -12.81 21.32
C PRO A 340 1.00 -12.91 21.38
N GLY A 341 1.65 -11.93 22.01
CA GLY A 341 3.08 -12.02 22.38
C GLY A 341 4.08 -11.03 21.77
N LEU A 342 3.67 -9.94 21.11
CA LEU A 342 4.64 -9.00 20.51
C LEU A 342 4.61 -7.59 21.15
N MET A 343 4.60 -7.54 22.48
CA MET A 343 5.01 -6.35 23.23
C MET A 343 6.45 -6.56 23.75
N PRO A 344 7.32 -5.54 23.83
CA PRO A 344 8.68 -5.66 24.35
C PRO A 344 8.80 -6.22 25.79
N HIS A 345 7.67 -6.30 26.52
CA HIS A 345 7.59 -6.72 27.91
C HIS A 345 6.52 -7.80 28.21
N SER A 346 6.02 -8.54 27.21
CA SER A 346 5.06 -9.64 27.47
C SER A 346 5.75 -11.00 27.53
N GLU A 347 5.49 -11.79 28.56
CA GLU A 347 5.84 -13.22 28.62
C GLU A 347 5.10 -14.00 27.50
N ASP A 348 5.75 -15.06 26.99
CA ASP A 348 5.21 -15.92 25.94
C ASP A 348 3.90 -16.59 26.40
N PRO A 349 2.82 -16.57 25.59
CA PRO A 349 1.56 -17.18 25.96
C PRO A 349 1.64 -18.72 25.89
N GLU A 350 1.03 -19.40 26.88
CA GLU A 350 0.87 -20.85 26.86
C GLU A 350 0.10 -21.33 25.61
N PRO A 351 0.44 -22.51 25.06
CA PRO A 351 -0.23 -23.05 23.88
C PRO A 351 -1.74 -23.24 24.14
N PRO A 352 -2.61 -22.89 23.17
CA PRO A 352 -4.06 -22.96 23.38
C PRO A 352 -4.51 -24.41 23.56
N LYS A 353 -5.31 -24.64 24.60
CA LYS A 353 -6.01 -25.91 24.84
C LYS A 353 -6.99 -26.16 23.69
N ASN A 354 -6.98 -27.39 23.15
CA ASN A 354 -7.90 -27.85 22.10
C ASN A 354 -9.34 -27.45 22.43
N VAL A 355 -9.97 -26.71 21.52
CA VAL A 355 -11.41 -26.45 21.52
C VAL A 355 -12.03 -27.40 20.51
N ASP A 356 -13.09 -28.10 20.93
CA ASP A 356 -13.78 -29.16 20.19
C ASP A 356 -14.03 -28.83 18.71
N THR A 357 -13.68 -29.79 17.86
CA THR A 357 -13.95 -29.80 16.43
C THR A 357 -15.46 -29.86 16.16
N ALA A 358 -16.05 -28.78 15.66
CA ALA A 358 -17.40 -28.79 15.09
C ALA A 358 -17.44 -29.62 13.80
N GLN A 359 -18.53 -30.38 13.61
CA GLN A 359 -18.74 -31.27 12.46
C GLN A 359 -18.80 -30.49 11.12
N PRO A 360 -18.31 -31.07 10.01
CA PRO A 360 -18.36 -30.43 8.70
C PRO A 360 -19.82 -30.31 8.20
N ARG A 361 -20.26 -29.08 7.90
CA ARG A 361 -21.54 -28.79 7.24
C ARG A 361 -21.31 -28.63 5.73
N THR A 362 -22.15 -29.25 4.91
CA THR A 362 -22.10 -29.17 3.44
C THR A 362 -23.04 -28.09 2.92
N ALA A 363 -22.59 -27.30 1.93
CA ALA A 363 -23.44 -26.35 1.22
C ALA A 363 -24.58 -27.08 0.48
N ALA A 364 -25.77 -26.48 0.46
CA ALA A 364 -26.85 -26.97 -0.40
C ALA A 364 -26.53 -26.57 -1.86
N PRO A 365 -26.75 -27.45 -2.86
CA PRO A 365 -26.70 -27.04 -4.25
C PRO A 365 -27.91 -26.13 -4.52
N VAL A 366 -27.66 -24.83 -4.68
CA VAL A 366 -28.68 -23.82 -5.00
C VAL A 366 -28.52 -23.44 -6.48
N ASP A 367 -29.62 -23.34 -7.23
CA ASP A 367 -29.55 -22.84 -8.60
C ASP A 367 -29.31 -21.32 -8.67
N ASP A 368 -29.16 -20.76 -9.85
CA ASP A 368 -28.85 -19.33 -9.99
C ASP A 368 -30.04 -18.46 -9.52
N GLU A 369 -31.27 -18.87 -9.81
CA GLU A 369 -32.49 -18.12 -9.51
C GLU A 369 -32.76 -18.11 -7.99
N GLU A 370 -32.64 -19.27 -7.34
CA GLU A 370 -32.76 -19.44 -5.89
C GLU A 370 -31.67 -18.66 -5.13
N TYR A 371 -30.42 -18.65 -5.62
CA TYR A 371 -29.34 -17.87 -5.01
C TYR A 371 -29.68 -16.38 -5.02
N HIS A 372 -30.13 -15.87 -6.17
CA HIS A 372 -30.47 -14.46 -6.31
C HIS A 372 -31.61 -14.08 -5.36
N LEU A 373 -32.65 -14.91 -5.28
CA LEU A 373 -33.80 -14.74 -4.39
C LEU A 373 -33.39 -14.67 -2.91
N HIS A 374 -32.67 -15.68 -2.43
CA HIS A 374 -32.25 -15.75 -1.02
C HIS A 374 -31.25 -14.66 -0.63
N ALA A 375 -30.34 -14.29 -1.54
CA ALA A 375 -29.34 -13.27 -1.26
C ALA A 375 -29.94 -11.86 -1.27
N ASP A 376 -30.88 -11.57 -2.18
CA ASP A 376 -31.58 -10.27 -2.21
C ASP A 376 -32.49 -10.11 -0.99
N GLU A 377 -33.26 -11.13 -0.63
CA GLU A 377 -34.10 -11.10 0.57
C GLU A 377 -33.26 -10.83 1.83
N PHE A 378 -32.14 -11.55 1.99
CA PHE A 378 -31.27 -11.39 3.14
C PHE A 378 -30.67 -9.97 3.21
N ILE A 379 -30.10 -9.47 2.11
CA ILE A 379 -29.45 -8.16 2.10
C ILE A 379 -30.45 -7.03 2.28
N ASN A 380 -31.63 -7.12 1.67
CA ASN A 380 -32.69 -6.13 1.84
C ASN A 380 -33.13 -6.05 3.31
N LYS A 381 -33.30 -7.21 3.97
CA LYS A 381 -33.66 -7.27 5.40
C LYS A 381 -32.56 -6.66 6.29
N VAL A 382 -31.29 -6.90 5.97
CA VAL A 382 -30.18 -6.26 6.70
C VAL A 382 -30.15 -4.76 6.46
N ASN A 383 -30.43 -4.30 5.23
CA ASN A 383 -30.49 -2.88 4.90
C ASN A 383 -31.58 -2.17 5.68
N GLU A 384 -32.83 -2.67 5.63
CA GLU A 384 -33.97 -2.11 6.36
C GLU A 384 -33.64 -1.97 7.86
N ARG A 385 -33.06 -3.01 8.47
CA ARG A 385 -32.73 -2.98 9.89
C ARG A 385 -31.56 -2.04 10.22
N ALA A 386 -30.61 -1.88 9.30
CA ALA A 386 -29.51 -0.94 9.46
C ALA A 386 -30.00 0.52 9.35
N GLU A 387 -30.92 0.80 8.42
CA GLU A 387 -31.54 2.11 8.25
C GLU A 387 -32.34 2.51 9.51
N GLU A 388 -33.11 1.58 10.10
CA GLU A 388 -33.78 1.84 11.39
C GLU A 388 -32.82 2.21 12.52
N ILE A 389 -31.63 1.59 12.56
CA ILE A 389 -30.59 1.94 13.54
C ILE A 389 -30.03 3.33 13.24
N ALA A 390 -29.82 3.66 11.97
CA ALA A 390 -29.31 4.97 11.54
C ALA A 390 -30.28 6.12 11.86
N GLU A 391 -31.60 5.89 11.77
CA GLU A 391 -32.61 6.88 12.19
C GLU A 391 -32.54 7.22 13.69
N GLN A 392 -32.14 6.24 14.52
CA GLN A 392 -32.03 6.41 15.97
C GLN A 392 -30.65 6.89 16.42
N ARG A 393 -29.64 6.75 15.55
CA ARG A 393 -28.23 7.04 15.84
C ARG A 393 -27.59 7.85 14.72
N ASN A 394 -27.41 9.15 14.97
CA ASN A 394 -26.78 10.09 14.05
C ASN A 394 -25.31 9.79 13.70
N ASP A 395 -24.67 8.85 14.42
CA ASP A 395 -23.30 8.40 14.16
C ASP A 395 -23.23 7.16 13.25
N VAL A 396 -24.37 6.60 12.85
CA VAL A 396 -24.46 5.44 11.96
C VAL A 396 -24.81 5.90 10.55
N GLU A 397 -24.02 5.43 9.57
CA GLU A 397 -24.26 5.70 8.15
C GLU A 397 -24.51 4.38 7.41
N VAL A 398 -25.54 4.33 6.58
CA VAL A 398 -25.90 3.16 5.75
C VAL A 398 -25.97 3.62 4.30
N ASP A 399 -25.27 2.92 3.42
CA ASP A 399 -25.32 3.12 1.97
C ASP A 399 -25.51 1.77 1.27
N TYR A 400 -26.56 1.65 0.46
CA TYR A 400 -26.77 0.49 -0.39
C TYR A 400 -26.75 0.92 -1.86
N SER A 401 -25.64 0.63 -2.54
CA SER A 401 -25.42 1.02 -3.93
C SER A 401 -24.81 -0.13 -4.74
N ALA A 402 -25.35 -0.35 -5.94
CA ALA A 402 -24.88 -1.36 -6.90
C ALA A 402 -24.70 -2.79 -6.33
N GLY A 403 -25.56 -3.21 -5.39
CA GLY A 403 -25.51 -4.54 -4.77
C GLY A 403 -24.50 -4.70 -3.63
N VAL A 404 -23.91 -3.59 -3.19
CA VAL A 404 -22.99 -3.51 -2.04
C VAL A 404 -23.65 -2.70 -0.93
N LEU A 405 -23.90 -3.35 0.20
CA LEU A 405 -24.43 -2.73 1.42
C LEU A 405 -23.27 -2.37 2.35
N THR A 406 -23.11 -1.08 2.62
CA THR A 406 -22.09 -0.53 3.50
C THR A 406 -22.75 0.05 4.76
N ILE A 407 -22.37 -0.47 5.92
CA ILE A 407 -22.89 -0.02 7.23
C ILE A 407 -21.71 0.47 8.06
N THR A 408 -21.62 1.78 8.30
CA THR A 408 -20.62 2.38 9.19
C THR A 408 -21.25 2.59 10.56
N MET A 409 -20.78 1.86 11.57
CA MET A 409 -21.26 1.98 12.94
C MET A 409 -20.10 2.17 13.94
N PRO A 410 -19.91 3.37 14.48
CA PRO A 410 -18.96 3.62 15.57
C PRO A 410 -19.38 2.91 16.88
N PRO A 411 -18.42 2.42 17.69
CA PRO A 411 -16.96 2.42 17.47
C PRO A 411 -16.44 1.25 16.63
N ASN A 412 -17.32 0.36 16.15
CA ASN A 412 -16.94 -0.91 15.53
C ASN A 412 -16.31 -0.73 14.14
N GLY A 413 -16.74 0.27 13.37
CA GLY A 413 -16.19 0.59 12.04
C GLY A 413 -17.17 0.31 10.91
N THR A 414 -16.64 0.11 9.70
CA THR A 414 -17.44 -0.08 8.49
C THR A 414 -17.53 -1.55 8.09
N TYR A 415 -18.77 -2.01 7.91
CA TYR A 415 -19.13 -3.34 7.45
C TYR A 415 -19.52 -3.24 5.98
N VAL A 416 -19.04 -4.18 5.16
CA VAL A 416 -19.41 -4.24 3.74
C VAL A 416 -19.96 -5.62 3.43
N ILE A 417 -21.21 -5.68 2.95
CA ILE A 417 -21.91 -6.89 2.56
C ILE A 417 -22.13 -6.82 1.05
N ASN A 418 -21.70 -7.84 0.31
CA ASN A 418 -21.77 -7.85 -1.15
C ASN A 418 -22.17 -9.24 -1.66
N LYS A 419 -23.07 -9.27 -2.66
CA LYS A 419 -23.38 -10.49 -3.41
C LYS A 419 -22.19 -10.91 -4.27
N GLN A 420 -21.95 -12.20 -4.38
CA GLN A 420 -20.95 -12.78 -5.29
C GLN A 420 -21.61 -13.82 -6.21
N PRO A 421 -22.38 -13.39 -7.23
CA PRO A 421 -23.13 -14.29 -8.11
C PRO A 421 -22.31 -15.41 -8.75
N PRO A 422 -21.09 -15.18 -9.28
CA PRO A 422 -20.29 -16.26 -9.89
C PRO A 422 -20.00 -17.43 -8.95
N ASN A 423 -19.99 -17.18 -7.63
CA ASN A 423 -19.67 -18.17 -6.61
C ASN A 423 -20.89 -18.54 -5.74
N LYS A 424 -22.07 -17.95 -6.00
CA LYS A 424 -23.29 -18.12 -5.19
C LYS A 424 -23.09 -17.88 -3.68
N GLN A 425 -22.33 -16.84 -3.35
CA GLN A 425 -21.94 -16.53 -1.98
C GLN A 425 -22.30 -15.10 -1.59
N ILE A 426 -22.50 -14.88 -0.29
CA ILE A 426 -22.48 -13.53 0.29
C ILE A 426 -21.10 -13.29 0.90
N TRP A 427 -20.46 -12.20 0.51
CA TRP A 427 -19.21 -11.75 1.13
C TRP A 427 -19.51 -10.67 2.15
N LEU A 428 -19.03 -10.86 3.37
CA LEU A 428 -19.04 -9.84 4.43
C LEU A 428 -17.60 -9.46 4.74
N SER A 429 -17.29 -8.17 4.76
CA SER A 429 -16.13 -7.60 5.43
C SER A 429 -16.57 -6.98 6.76
N SER A 430 -16.32 -7.67 7.87
CA SER A 430 -16.51 -7.14 9.21
C SER A 430 -15.20 -6.53 9.74
N PRO A 431 -15.23 -5.35 10.39
CA PRO A 431 -14.08 -4.78 11.07
C PRO A 431 -13.68 -5.56 12.34
N ILE A 432 -14.55 -6.45 12.84
CA ILE A 432 -14.32 -7.26 14.05
C ILE A 432 -13.81 -8.66 13.69
N THR A 433 -14.55 -9.42 12.87
CA THR A 433 -14.18 -10.80 12.50
C THR A 433 -13.39 -10.91 11.21
N GLY A 434 -13.25 -9.82 10.45
CA GLY A 434 -12.61 -9.81 9.14
C GLY A 434 -13.52 -10.36 8.03
N PRO A 435 -12.97 -10.53 6.81
CA PRO A 435 -13.76 -10.96 5.66
C PRO A 435 -14.10 -12.45 5.70
N LYS A 436 -15.37 -12.77 5.48
CA LYS A 436 -15.91 -14.15 5.37
C LYS A 436 -16.80 -14.27 4.12
N ARG A 437 -16.89 -15.49 3.58
CA ARG A 437 -17.80 -15.83 2.47
C ARG A 437 -18.78 -16.86 2.99
N TYR A 438 -20.06 -16.63 2.81
CA TYR A 438 -21.12 -17.48 3.32
C TYR A 438 -21.83 -18.16 2.17
N ASP A 439 -22.07 -19.44 2.35
CA ASP A 439 -22.76 -20.32 1.43
C ASP A 439 -24.16 -20.59 1.98
N TRP A 440 -25.15 -20.76 1.11
CA TRP A 440 -26.50 -21.12 1.55
C TRP A 440 -26.54 -22.59 1.99
N SER A 441 -27.17 -22.84 3.14
CA SER A 441 -27.35 -24.17 3.70
C SER A 441 -28.74 -24.28 4.31
N ILE A 442 -29.43 -25.37 4.01
CA ILE A 442 -30.75 -25.68 4.58
C ILE A 442 -30.50 -26.60 5.76
N SER A 443 -30.95 -26.21 6.96
CA SER A 443 -30.91 -27.09 8.12
C SER A 443 -32.26 -27.76 8.34
N GLY A 444 -32.33 -29.07 8.10
CA GLY A 444 -33.48 -29.92 8.44
C GLY A 444 -33.81 -31.03 7.43
N GLU A 445 -33.14 -32.18 7.54
CA GLU A 445 -33.77 -33.49 7.25
C GLU A 445 -33.27 -34.51 8.27
N SER A 446 -33.98 -34.63 9.39
CA SER A 446 -33.97 -35.84 10.22
C SER A 446 -35.36 -36.47 10.13
N MET A 447 -35.40 -37.79 9.89
CA MET A 447 -36.53 -38.63 9.45
C MET A 447 -37.89 -38.55 10.18
N ASP A 448 -38.10 -37.66 11.16
CA ASP A 448 -39.32 -37.64 11.99
C ASP A 448 -40.04 -36.27 12.07
N GLN A 449 -39.85 -35.36 11.11
CA GLN A 449 -40.60 -34.10 11.06
C GLN A 449 -41.30 -33.88 9.71
N LYS A 450 -42.49 -33.27 9.76
CA LYS A 450 -43.36 -33.00 8.59
C LYS A 450 -42.59 -32.24 7.50
N GLU A 451 -42.71 -32.70 6.25
CA GLU A 451 -42.21 -32.03 5.05
C GLU A 451 -42.64 -30.54 5.01
N GLY A 452 -41.70 -29.63 4.80
CA GLY A 452 -41.95 -28.17 4.64
C GLY A 452 -41.53 -27.25 5.80
N SER A 453 -40.44 -27.52 6.53
CA SER A 453 -39.96 -26.63 7.62
C SER A 453 -38.45 -26.37 7.67
N GLY A 454 -37.75 -26.54 6.54
CA GLY A 454 -36.32 -26.24 6.46
C GLY A 454 -36.06 -24.73 6.50
N THR A 455 -35.37 -24.25 7.54
CA THR A 455 -34.89 -22.85 7.58
C THR A 455 -33.52 -22.77 6.91
N GLY A 456 -33.43 -21.92 5.89
CA GLY A 456 -32.20 -21.68 5.15
C GLY A 456 -31.35 -20.59 5.82
N GLU A 457 -30.06 -20.86 5.95
CA GLU A 457 -29.09 -19.94 6.55
C GLU A 457 -27.85 -19.77 5.68
N TRP A 458 -27.26 -18.58 5.77
CA TRP A 458 -25.95 -18.27 5.20
C TRP A 458 -24.85 -18.69 6.18
N ILE A 459 -24.10 -19.75 5.87
CA ILE A 459 -23.13 -20.37 6.77
C ILE A 459 -21.71 -20.26 6.20
N TYR A 460 -20.75 -19.95 7.06
CA TYR A 460 -19.34 -20.05 6.72
C TYR A 460 -18.85 -21.48 6.91
N ILE A 461 -18.67 -22.22 5.81
CA ILE A 461 -18.36 -23.67 5.82
C ILE A 461 -17.13 -24.02 6.68
N ARG A 462 -16.15 -23.12 6.81
CA ARG A 462 -14.88 -23.42 7.50
C ARG A 462 -15.00 -23.57 9.02
N ASP A 463 -15.91 -22.82 9.64
CA ASP A 463 -16.08 -22.82 11.11
C ASP A 463 -17.55 -23.03 11.54
N GLY A 464 -18.47 -23.17 10.58
CA GLY A 464 -19.90 -23.38 10.81
C GLY A 464 -20.67 -22.15 11.30
N SER A 465 -20.05 -20.96 11.33
CA SER A 465 -20.70 -19.74 11.82
C SER A 465 -21.78 -19.23 10.87
N SER A 466 -22.92 -18.82 11.42
CA SER A 466 -24.03 -18.19 10.69
C SER A 466 -23.77 -16.70 10.49
N LEU A 467 -24.07 -16.19 9.29
CA LEU A 467 -24.00 -14.77 8.97
C LEU A 467 -25.01 -13.98 9.81
N SER A 468 -26.22 -14.50 10.01
CA SER A 468 -27.26 -13.88 10.83
C SER A 468 -26.81 -13.71 12.28
N ASP A 469 -26.21 -14.75 12.87
CA ASP A 469 -25.68 -14.69 14.24
C ASP A 469 -24.54 -13.68 14.37
N LEU A 470 -23.70 -13.60 13.33
CA LEU A 470 -22.59 -12.65 13.32
C LEU A 470 -23.10 -11.21 13.26
N LEU A 471 -24.03 -10.89 12.35
CA LEU A 471 -24.64 -9.56 12.26
C LEU A 471 -25.42 -9.22 13.53
N ARG A 472 -26.09 -10.19 14.15
CA ARG A 472 -26.77 -9.99 15.43
C ARG A 472 -25.79 -9.66 16.56
N LYS A 473 -24.67 -10.39 16.65
CA LYS A 473 -23.66 -10.18 17.69
C LYS A 473 -22.88 -8.89 17.52
N GLU A 474 -22.58 -8.52 16.28
CA GLU A 474 -21.69 -7.39 15.98
C GLU A 474 -22.41 -6.09 15.70
N LEU A 475 -23.60 -6.18 15.09
CA LEU A 475 -24.40 -5.02 14.69
C LEU A 475 -25.72 -4.89 15.46
N GLY A 476 -26.16 -5.93 16.19
CA GLY A 476 -27.51 -5.96 16.76
C GLY A 476 -28.61 -6.16 15.71
N ILE A 477 -28.25 -6.50 14.47
CA ILE A 477 -29.19 -6.71 13.37
C ILE A 477 -29.63 -8.16 13.33
N ASP A 478 -30.93 -8.40 13.46
CA ASP A 478 -31.51 -9.73 13.31
C ASP A 478 -32.05 -9.96 11.89
N ALA A 479 -31.35 -10.80 11.13
CA ALA A 479 -31.63 -11.05 9.72
C ALA A 479 -31.98 -12.52 9.42
N THR A 480 -32.44 -13.30 10.42
CA THR A 480 -32.88 -14.68 10.18
C THR A 480 -33.96 -14.72 9.09
N VAL A 481 -33.72 -15.49 8.03
CA VAL A 481 -34.64 -15.66 6.91
C VAL A 481 -35.79 -16.55 7.38
N GLY A 482 -37.03 -16.11 7.22
CA GLY A 482 -38.23 -16.84 7.69
C GLY A 482 -39.14 -17.21 6.52
N ASP A 483 -39.44 -18.51 6.40
CA ASP A 483 -40.46 -19.20 5.60
C ASP A 483 -40.90 -18.57 4.27
N LEU A 484 -40.15 -18.87 3.19
CA LEU A 484 -40.48 -18.53 1.81
C LEU A 484 -41.69 -19.28 1.23
N GLU A 485 -42.18 -20.35 1.87
CA GLU A 485 -43.28 -21.16 1.32
C GLU A 485 -44.64 -20.44 1.32
N LYS A 486 -44.86 -19.43 2.18
CA LYS A 486 -46.14 -18.70 2.21
C LYS A 486 -46.34 -17.71 1.07
N GLN A 487 -45.26 -17.17 0.49
CA GLN A 487 -45.36 -16.22 -0.62
C GLN A 487 -45.42 -16.90 -1.98
N LEU A 488 -44.83 -18.10 -2.12
CA LEU A 488 -44.94 -18.91 -3.33
C LEU A 488 -46.29 -19.64 -3.42
N ALA A 489 -46.91 -20.03 -2.30
CA ALA A 489 -48.26 -20.61 -2.29
C ALA A 489 -49.37 -19.60 -2.67
N GLN A 490 -49.17 -18.29 -2.46
CA GLN A 490 -50.17 -17.26 -2.80
C GLN A 490 -50.14 -16.81 -4.27
N LYS A 491 -49.11 -17.16 -5.04
CA LYS A 491 -49.04 -16.89 -6.49
C LYS A 491 -49.55 -18.04 -7.37
N SER A 492 -50.02 -19.14 -6.78
CA SER A 492 -50.55 -20.31 -7.49
C SER A 492 -52.08 -20.48 -7.37
N THR A 493 -52.80 -19.51 -6.81
CA THR A 493 -54.27 -19.52 -6.74
C THR A 493 -54.87 -18.21 -7.23
N ASP A 494 -54.68 -17.90 -8.51
CA ASP A 494 -55.67 -17.14 -9.27
C ASP A 494 -56.41 -18.13 -10.19
N PRO A 495 -57.72 -18.32 -10.04
CA PRO A 495 -58.51 -19.14 -10.94
C PRO A 495 -58.63 -18.46 -12.31
N VAL A 496 -58.55 -19.28 -13.35
CA VAL A 496 -59.04 -18.98 -14.69
C VAL A 496 -60.52 -18.54 -14.60
N GLU A 497 -60.81 -17.33 -15.07
CA GLU A 497 -62.09 -16.97 -15.70
C GLU A 497 -61.83 -16.53 -17.14
#